data_AF-A0A655JBQ5-F1
#
_entry.id   AF-A0A655JBQ5-F1
#
_cell.length_a   1.000
_cell.length_b   1.000
_cell.length_c   1.000
_cell.angle_alpha   90.00
_cell.angle_beta   90.00
_cell.angle_gamma   90.00
#
_symmetry.space_group_name_H-M   'P 1'
#
loop_
_entity.id
_entity.type
_entity.pdbx_description
1 polymer ?
#
loop_
_entity_poly.entity_id
_entity_poly.type
_entity_poly.pdbx_seq_one_letter_code
_entity_poly.pdbx_strand_id
1 'polypeptide(L)'
;MDPLSSATRRAIEVYPHPATVALFRLPRALKYKAKPGRSVDLLKSELLRLMDGVEGLAQAGVRMQVAGQPDWVSLRRQVTVAQRKSDLRAAEDPIDAVVCAYVALYAQRRPADVTIYGDFTTGYIVTPSLPTDFRTAPDAGRRARARR
;
A
#
# COMPACT_ATOMS: atom_id res chain seq x y z
N MET A 1 -14.51 10.65 -13.16
CA MET A 1 -14.75 9.72 -12.04
C MET A 1 -14.69 10.56 -10.77
N ASP A 2 -15.83 10.84 -10.14
CA ASP A 2 -15.90 11.72 -8.95
C ASP A 2 -16.07 10.87 -7.69
N PRO A 3 -15.10 10.89 -6.75
CA PRO A 3 -15.16 10.10 -5.51
C PRO A 3 -16.30 10.56 -4.56
N LEU A 4 -16.83 11.77 -4.74
CA LEU A 4 -17.92 12.33 -3.93
C LEU A 4 -19.31 12.01 -4.51
N SER A 5 -19.37 11.38 -5.68
CA SER A 5 -20.63 11.03 -6.33
C SER A 5 -21.50 10.13 -5.44
N SER A 6 -22.80 10.43 -5.37
CA SER A 6 -23.81 9.61 -4.69
C SER A 6 -24.37 8.47 -5.55
N ALA A 7 -23.83 8.26 -6.75
CA ALA A 7 -24.26 7.18 -7.64
C ALA A 7 -24.10 5.79 -6.99
N THR A 8 -25.03 4.88 -7.30
CA THR A 8 -25.03 3.50 -6.79
C THR A 8 -23.84 2.69 -7.26
N ARG A 9 -23.33 2.97 -8.47
CA ARG A 9 -22.09 2.41 -9.00
C ARG A 9 -21.10 3.53 -9.21
N ARG A 10 -19.99 3.46 -8.50
CA ARG A 10 -18.90 4.42 -8.55
C ARG A 10 -17.58 3.69 -8.41
N ALA A 11 -16.55 4.31 -8.96
CA ALA A 11 -15.18 3.87 -8.82
C ALA A 11 -14.37 5.05 -8.27
N ILE A 12 -13.25 4.72 -7.64
CA ILE A 12 -12.26 5.68 -7.18
C ILE A 12 -10.90 5.21 -7.68
N GLU A 13 -10.04 6.16 -8.04
CA GLU A 13 -8.63 5.87 -8.23
C GLU A 13 -7.92 5.97 -6.89
N VAL A 14 -7.04 5.00 -6.62
CA VAL A 14 -6.34 4.87 -5.35
C VAL A 14 -4.85 4.73 -5.59
N TYR A 15 -4.04 5.10 -4.60
CA TYR A 15 -2.59 5.00 -4.70
C TYR A 15 -2.00 4.12 -3.57
N PRO A 16 -1.59 2.87 -3.85
CA PRO A 16 -1.13 1.92 -2.83
C PRO A 16 0.07 2.36 -1.98
N HIS A 17 1.04 3.07 -2.57
CA HIS A 17 2.25 3.47 -1.83
C HIS A 17 1.95 4.44 -0.68
N PRO A 18 1.25 5.58 -0.86
CA PRO A 18 0.86 6.42 0.26
C PRO A 18 -0.15 5.73 1.18
N ALA A 19 -1.04 4.89 0.63
CA ALA A 19 -2.00 4.17 1.47
C ALA A 19 -1.33 3.24 2.48
N THR A 20 -0.34 2.45 2.05
CA THR A 20 0.40 1.55 2.96
C THR A 20 1.21 2.30 4.01
N VAL A 21 1.70 3.51 3.71
CA VAL A 21 2.33 4.40 4.69
C VAL A 21 1.35 4.77 5.81
N ALA A 22 0.14 5.22 5.45
CA ALA A 22 -0.87 5.61 6.42
C ALA A 22 -1.42 4.40 7.20
N LEU A 23 -1.80 3.33 6.48
CA LEU A 23 -2.45 2.14 7.06
C LEU A 23 -1.52 1.36 7.99
N PHE A 24 -0.26 1.19 7.61
CA PHE A 24 0.71 0.40 8.39
C PHE A 24 1.65 1.27 9.21
N ARG A 25 1.41 2.59 9.27
CA ARG A 25 2.22 3.57 10.00
C ARG A 25 3.71 3.44 9.67
N LEU A 26 4.03 3.37 8.38
CA LEU A 26 5.40 3.20 7.92
C LEU A 26 6.11 4.55 7.80
N PRO A 27 7.38 4.67 8.21
CA PRO A 27 8.12 5.93 8.08
C PRO A 27 8.31 6.37 6.62
N ARG A 28 8.28 5.41 5.68
CA ARG A 28 8.46 5.60 4.23
C ARG A 28 7.74 4.50 3.46
N ALA A 29 7.47 4.77 2.19
CA ALA A 29 6.89 3.79 1.27
C ALA A 29 7.78 2.56 1.10
N LEU A 30 7.14 1.38 1.05
CA LEU A 30 7.80 0.12 0.78
C LEU A 30 8.34 0.09 -0.66
N LYS A 31 9.55 -0.44 -0.84
CA LYS A 31 10.22 -0.53 -2.15
C LYS A 31 9.95 -1.85 -2.87
N TYR A 32 8.72 -2.34 -2.83
CA TYR A 32 8.33 -3.65 -3.39
C TYR A 32 8.16 -3.64 -4.92
N LYS A 33 7.85 -2.49 -5.53
CA LYS A 33 7.71 -2.38 -7.01
C LYS A 33 9.01 -2.65 -7.76
N ALA A 34 8.98 -3.47 -8.81
CA ALA A 34 10.14 -3.64 -9.69
C ALA A 34 10.59 -2.31 -10.33
N LYS A 35 11.80 -1.85 -10.01
CA LYS A 35 12.45 -0.65 -10.61
C LYS A 35 13.95 -0.92 -10.84
N PRO A 36 14.60 -0.21 -11.79
CA PRO A 36 16.06 -0.27 -11.96
C PRO A 36 16.79 -0.07 -10.63
N GLY A 37 17.87 -0.83 -10.40
CA GLY A 37 18.68 -0.75 -9.18
C GLY A 37 18.14 -1.49 -7.94
N ARG A 38 16.96 -2.14 -7.99
CA ARG A 38 16.46 -2.98 -6.88
C ARG A 38 16.92 -4.43 -7.05
N SER A 39 17.47 -5.06 -6.01
CA SER A 39 17.81 -6.49 -6.01
C SER A 39 16.58 -7.37 -5.81
N VAL A 40 16.68 -8.67 -6.12
CA VAL A 40 15.61 -9.65 -5.83
C VAL A 40 15.32 -9.67 -4.33
N ASP A 41 16.36 -9.70 -3.49
CA ASP A 41 16.21 -9.73 -2.04
C ASP A 41 15.49 -8.50 -1.49
N LEU A 42 15.81 -7.31 -2.01
CA LEU A 42 15.11 -6.07 -1.64
C LEU A 42 13.63 -6.12 -2.02
N LEU A 43 13.31 -6.52 -3.25
CA LEU A 43 11.92 -6.61 -3.70
C LEU A 43 11.15 -7.64 -2.87
N LYS A 44 11.74 -8.81 -2.63
CA LYS A 44 11.14 -9.90 -1.87
C LYS A 44 10.87 -9.49 -0.42
N SER A 45 11.87 -8.95 0.27
CA SER A 45 11.71 -8.47 1.65
C SER A 45 10.65 -7.39 1.78
N GLU A 46 10.63 -6.41 0.88
CA GLU A 46 9.64 -5.33 0.91
C GLU A 46 8.23 -5.81 0.54
N LEU A 47 8.10 -6.78 -0.37
CA LEU A 47 6.82 -7.39 -0.72
C LEU A 47 6.28 -8.25 0.43
N LEU A 48 7.14 -9.00 1.13
CA LEU A 48 6.74 -9.71 2.36
C LEU A 48 6.28 -8.74 3.45
N ARG A 49 6.96 -7.61 3.64
CA ARG A 49 6.51 -6.55 4.57
C ARG A 49 5.15 -5.97 4.18
N LEU A 50 4.86 -5.84 2.88
CA LEU A 50 3.54 -5.46 2.40
C LEU A 50 2.49 -6.51 2.79
N MET A 51 2.79 -7.79 2.55
CA MET A 51 1.89 -8.89 2.91
C MET A 51 1.63 -8.98 4.41
N ASP A 52 2.66 -8.79 5.25
CA ASP A 52 2.51 -8.74 6.71
C ASP A 52 1.60 -7.60 7.16
N GLY A 53 1.75 -6.42 6.55
CA GLY A 53 0.85 -5.29 6.79
C GLY A 53 -0.60 -5.62 6.42
N VAL A 54 -0.82 -6.24 5.25
CA VAL A 54 -2.16 -6.64 4.81
C VAL A 54 -2.77 -7.70 5.73
N GLU A 55 -2.00 -8.69 6.19
CA GLU A 55 -2.46 -9.68 7.17
C GLU A 55 -2.80 -9.04 8.52
N GLY A 56 -2.04 -8.02 8.93
CA GLY A 56 -2.31 -7.23 10.13
C GLY A 56 -3.65 -6.48 10.12
N LEU A 57 -4.25 -6.26 8.93
CA LEU A 57 -5.56 -5.62 8.80
C LEU A 57 -6.70 -6.44 9.44
N ALA A 58 -6.46 -7.71 9.78
CA ALA A 58 -7.38 -8.50 10.58
C ALA A 58 -7.72 -7.84 11.93
N GLN A 59 -6.77 -7.07 12.48
CA GLN A 59 -6.89 -6.39 13.78
C GLN A 59 -7.14 -4.88 13.65
N ALA A 60 -7.26 -4.35 12.42
CA ALA A 60 -7.49 -2.93 12.20
C ALA A 60 -8.94 -2.51 12.50
N GLY A 61 -9.18 -1.18 12.60
CA GLY A 61 -10.53 -0.64 12.79
C GLY A 61 -11.49 -0.97 11.64
N VAL A 62 -10.98 -1.04 10.41
CA VAL A 62 -11.67 -1.64 9.26
C VAL A 62 -11.05 -3.01 9.02
N ARG A 63 -11.71 -4.08 9.49
CA ARG A 63 -11.13 -5.42 9.47
C ARG A 63 -11.14 -6.04 8.08
N MET A 64 -10.05 -6.70 7.71
CA MET A 64 -9.97 -7.57 6.54
C MET A 64 -9.11 -8.81 6.84
N GLN A 65 -9.71 -10.00 6.72
CA GLN A 65 -9.03 -11.27 6.95
C GLN A 65 -8.62 -11.89 5.61
N VAL A 66 -7.32 -11.90 5.31
CA VAL A 66 -6.76 -12.59 4.14
C VAL A 66 -5.98 -13.85 4.52
N ALA A 67 -5.45 -13.92 5.76
CA ALA A 67 -4.69 -15.07 6.19
C ALA A 67 -5.62 -16.30 6.27
N GLY A 68 -5.17 -17.41 5.68
CA GLY A 68 -5.95 -18.64 5.52
C GLY A 68 -6.74 -18.73 4.22
N GLN A 69 -6.89 -17.65 3.44
CA GLN A 69 -7.50 -17.74 2.12
C GLN A 69 -6.54 -18.46 1.16
N PRO A 70 -6.98 -19.50 0.41
CA PRO A 70 -6.11 -20.32 -0.43
C PRO A 70 -5.26 -19.51 -1.42
N ASP A 71 -5.87 -18.52 -2.07
CA ASP A 71 -5.18 -17.66 -3.05
C ASP A 71 -4.12 -16.78 -2.39
N TRP A 72 -4.40 -16.24 -1.20
CA TRP A 72 -3.44 -15.44 -0.45
C TRP A 72 -2.27 -16.30 0.05
N VAL A 73 -2.55 -17.50 0.55
CA VAL A 73 -1.52 -18.48 0.96
C VAL A 73 -0.63 -18.86 -0.23
N SER A 74 -1.22 -19.06 -1.40
CA SER A 74 -0.49 -19.33 -2.65
C SER A 74 0.43 -18.17 -3.04
N LEU A 75 -0.08 -16.93 -3.03
CA LEU A 75 0.71 -15.73 -3.29
C LEU A 75 1.88 -15.61 -2.30
N ARG A 76 1.64 -15.83 -1.00
CA ARG A 76 2.69 -15.74 0.01
C ARG A 76 3.78 -16.77 -0.20
N ARG A 77 3.40 -18.00 -0.56
CA ARG A 77 4.34 -19.06 -0.93
C ARG A 77 5.16 -18.66 -2.17
N GLN A 78 4.51 -18.14 -3.22
CA GLN A 78 5.17 -17.69 -4.45
C GLN A 78 6.25 -16.64 -4.15
N VAL A 79 5.93 -15.61 -3.35
CA VAL A 79 6.90 -14.59 -2.95
C VAL A 79 8.03 -15.19 -2.10
N THR A 80 7.69 -16.09 -1.17
CA THR A 80 8.66 -16.72 -0.26
C THR A 80 9.70 -17.56 -1.00
N VAL A 81 9.31 -18.28 -2.06
CA VAL A 81 10.24 -19.14 -2.82
C VAL A 81 10.89 -18.43 -4.01
N ALA A 82 10.39 -17.24 -4.40
CA ALA A 82 10.88 -16.49 -5.54
C ALA A 82 12.41 -16.29 -5.52
N GLN A 83 13.02 -16.52 -6.68
CA GLN A 83 14.47 -16.36 -6.94
C GLN A 83 14.74 -15.32 -8.03
N ARG A 84 13.72 -14.95 -8.83
CA ARG A 84 13.84 -13.99 -9.93
C ARG A 84 12.89 -12.81 -9.73
N LYS A 85 13.23 -11.67 -10.33
CA LYS A 85 12.37 -10.49 -10.36
C LYS A 85 11.04 -10.73 -11.06
N SER A 86 11.02 -11.60 -12.07
CA SER A 86 9.80 -12.01 -12.79
C SER A 86 8.81 -12.70 -11.87
N ASP A 87 9.29 -13.57 -10.98
CA ASP A 87 8.45 -14.34 -10.05
C ASP A 87 7.77 -13.39 -9.06
N LEU A 88 8.53 -12.41 -8.56
CA LEU A 88 8.03 -11.36 -7.68
C LEU A 88 7.02 -10.47 -8.39
N ARG A 89 7.29 -10.04 -9.64
CA ARG A 89 6.38 -9.21 -10.44
C ARG A 89 5.03 -9.88 -10.67
N ALA A 90 5.01 -11.21 -10.88
CA ALA A 90 3.78 -11.95 -11.06
C ALA A 90 2.89 -11.97 -9.80
N ALA A 91 3.49 -11.99 -8.60
CA ALA A 91 2.76 -11.91 -7.33
C ALA A 91 2.41 -10.47 -6.93
N GLU A 92 3.23 -9.51 -7.34
CA GLU A 92 3.13 -8.09 -6.99
C GLU A 92 1.78 -7.47 -7.36
N ASP A 93 1.31 -7.68 -8.60
CA ASP A 93 0.07 -7.06 -9.09
C ASP A 93 -1.18 -7.58 -8.36
N PRO A 94 -1.37 -8.90 -8.13
CA PRO A 94 -2.46 -9.40 -7.28
C PRO A 94 -2.41 -8.86 -5.85
N ILE A 95 -1.23 -8.76 -5.24
CA ILE A 95 -1.09 -8.21 -3.87
C ILE A 95 -1.49 -6.73 -3.86
N ASP A 96 -1.07 -5.97 -4.86
CA ASP A 96 -1.48 -4.57 -5.02
C ASP A 96 -2.98 -4.42 -5.24
N ALA A 97 -3.61 -5.33 -5.99
CA ALA A 97 -5.04 -5.32 -6.19
C ALA A 97 -5.80 -5.50 -4.86
N VAL A 98 -5.32 -6.35 -3.95
CA VAL A 98 -5.88 -6.50 -2.59
C VAL A 98 -5.75 -5.19 -1.81
N VAL A 99 -4.60 -4.52 -1.88
CA VAL A 99 -4.41 -3.21 -1.23
C VAL A 99 -5.37 -2.17 -1.82
N CYS A 100 -5.48 -2.09 -3.15
CA CYS A 100 -6.40 -1.18 -3.84
C CYS A 100 -7.86 -1.41 -3.40
N ALA A 101 -8.30 -2.66 -3.38
CA ALA A 101 -9.64 -3.03 -2.94
C ALA A 101 -9.88 -2.66 -1.47
N TYR A 102 -8.89 -2.89 -0.60
CA TYR A 102 -8.99 -2.49 0.79
C TYR A 102 -9.07 -0.97 0.96
N VAL A 103 -8.33 -0.18 0.19
CA VAL A 103 -8.44 1.30 0.23
C VAL A 103 -9.83 1.75 -0.17
N ALA A 104 -10.44 1.13 -1.18
CA ALA A 104 -11.83 1.43 -1.54
C ALA A 104 -12.82 1.08 -0.42
N LEU A 105 -12.67 -0.09 0.21
CA LEU A 105 -13.46 -0.46 1.38
C LEU A 105 -13.27 0.53 2.54
N TYR A 106 -12.02 0.93 2.80
CA TYR A 106 -11.68 1.87 3.85
C TYR A 106 -12.32 3.23 3.61
N ALA A 107 -12.21 3.78 2.39
CA ALA A 107 -12.83 5.05 2.02
C ALA A 107 -14.35 5.02 2.17
N GLN A 108 -14.99 3.88 1.86
CA GLN A 108 -16.43 3.71 2.07
C GLN A 108 -16.81 3.67 3.55
N ARG A 109 -16.02 2.99 4.39
CA ARG A 109 -16.30 2.77 5.83
C ARG A 109 -15.91 3.96 6.71
N ARG A 110 -14.88 4.70 6.30
CA ARG A 110 -14.24 5.79 7.05
C ARG A 110 -14.01 7.01 6.12
N PRO A 111 -15.06 7.60 5.54
CA PRO A 111 -14.92 8.70 4.59
C PRO A 111 -14.31 9.97 5.20
N ALA A 112 -14.33 10.13 6.52
CA ALA A 112 -13.67 11.22 7.22
C ALA A 112 -12.16 11.02 7.40
N ASP A 113 -11.66 9.80 7.22
CA ASP A 113 -10.26 9.43 7.46
C ASP A 113 -9.49 9.19 6.15
N VAL A 114 -9.96 9.79 5.05
CA VAL A 114 -9.29 9.76 3.75
C VAL A 114 -8.94 11.15 3.27
N THR A 115 -7.85 11.24 2.51
CA THR A 115 -7.44 12.43 1.79
C THR A 115 -7.66 12.19 0.30
N ILE A 116 -8.29 13.17 -0.36
CA ILE A 116 -8.53 13.17 -1.80
C ILE A 116 -7.62 14.24 -2.40
N TYR A 117 -6.77 13.83 -3.35
CA TYR A 117 -5.91 14.73 -4.12
C TYR A 117 -6.47 14.92 -5.52
N GLY A 118 -6.20 16.09 -6.11
CA GLY A 118 -6.62 16.42 -7.47
C GLY A 118 -8.01 17.02 -7.56
N ASP A 119 -8.53 17.11 -8.78
CA ASP A 119 -9.80 17.75 -9.11
C ASP A 119 -10.45 17.09 -10.34
N PHE A 120 -11.59 17.63 -10.79
CA PHE A 120 -12.29 17.10 -11.97
C PHE A 120 -11.45 17.14 -13.25
N THR A 121 -10.57 18.12 -13.40
CA THR A 121 -9.74 18.33 -14.59
C THR A 121 -8.55 17.37 -14.62
N THR A 122 -7.96 17.11 -13.46
CA THR A 122 -6.72 16.33 -13.30
C THR A 122 -6.93 14.89 -12.84
N GLY A 123 -8.17 14.56 -12.46
CA GLY A 123 -8.51 13.28 -11.82
C GLY A 123 -8.34 13.36 -10.31
N TYR A 124 -8.97 12.40 -9.61
CA TYR A 124 -8.93 12.31 -8.16
C TYR A 124 -8.19 11.06 -7.70
N ILE A 125 -7.29 11.20 -6.73
CA ILE A 125 -6.63 10.07 -6.07
C ILE A 125 -7.07 10.03 -4.61
N VAL A 126 -7.61 8.90 -4.17
CA VAL A 126 -8.04 8.67 -2.79
C VAL A 126 -7.00 7.83 -2.06
N THR A 127 -6.61 8.27 -0.86
CA THR A 127 -5.75 7.52 0.05
C THR A 127 -6.20 7.72 1.50
N PRO A 128 -6.01 6.74 2.40
CA PRO A 128 -6.15 6.97 3.83
C PRO A 128 -5.29 8.14 4.28
N SER A 129 -5.83 8.99 5.15
CA SER A 129 -5.12 10.12 5.71
C SER A 129 -4.02 9.65 6.65
N LEU A 130 -2.89 10.34 6.64
CA LEU A 130 -1.83 10.08 7.60
C LEU A 130 -2.33 10.46 9.01
N PRO A 131 -2.20 9.58 10.02
CA PRO A 131 -2.63 9.91 11.38
C PRO A 131 -1.93 11.17 11.91
N THR A 132 -2.66 12.04 12.59
CA THR A 132 -2.12 13.33 13.08
C THR A 132 -1.00 13.17 14.10
N ASP A 133 -0.96 12.03 14.80
CA ASP A 133 0.07 11.67 15.77
C ASP A 133 1.30 11.02 15.12
N PHE A 134 1.29 10.85 13.79
CA PHE A 134 2.38 10.21 13.08
C PHE A 134 3.60 11.13 12.98
N ARG A 135 4.69 10.73 13.63
CA ARG A 135 6.00 11.41 13.54
C ARG A 135 6.96 10.55 12.75
N THR A 136 7.50 11.07 11.66
CA THR A 136 8.64 10.45 10.99
C THR A 136 9.89 10.62 11.86
N ALA A 137 10.72 9.57 11.97
CA ALA A 137 12.04 9.72 12.56
C ALA A 137 12.86 10.74 11.74
N PRO A 138 13.63 11.64 12.37
CA PRO A 138 14.44 12.60 11.64
C PRO A 138 15.44 11.89 10.71
N ASP A 139 15.57 12.40 9.49
CA ASP A 139 16.41 11.82 8.44
C ASP A 139 17.89 11.74 8.87
N ALA A 140 18.37 10.54 9.19
CA ALA A 140 19.80 10.30 9.44
C ALA A 140 20.67 10.64 8.20
N GLY A 141 20.07 10.67 7.00
CA GLY A 141 20.77 10.94 5.74
C GLY A 141 21.09 12.41 5.45
N ARG A 142 20.44 13.38 6.10
CA ARG A 142 20.66 14.81 5.79
C ARG A 142 21.90 15.40 6.47
N ARG A 143 22.41 14.79 7.55
CA ARG A 143 23.61 15.25 8.27
C ARG A 143 24.93 14.96 7.55
N ALA A 144 24.96 13.98 6.64
CA ALA A 144 26.18 13.63 5.89
C ALA A 144 26.46 14.54 4.67
N ARG A 145 25.44 15.24 4.16
CA ARG A 145 25.55 16.14 2.98
C ARG A 145 25.84 17.60 3.33
N ALA A 146 25.72 18.01 4.59
CA ALA A 146 26.02 19.36 5.05
C ALA A 146 27.46 19.51 5.59
N ARG A 147 28.31 18.49 5.41
CA ARG A 147 29.72 18.45 5.84
C ARG A 147 30.68 18.13 4.68
N ARG A 148 30.28 18.41 3.44
CA ARG A 148 31.13 18.32 2.26
C ARG A 148 31.10 19.64 1.50
#